data_AF-A0AAU7VZ49-F1
#
_entry.id   AF-A0AAU7VZ49-F1
#
_cell.length_a   1.000
_cell.length_b   1.000
_cell.length_c   1.000
_cell.angle_alpha   90.00
_cell.angle_beta   90.00
_cell.angle_gamma   90.00
#
_symmetry.space_group_name_H-M   'P 1'
#
loop_
_entity.id
_entity.type
_entity.pdbx_description
1 polymer ?
#
loop_
_entity_poly.entity_id
_entity_poly.type
_entity_poly.pdbx_seq_one_letter_code
_entity_poly.pdbx_strand_id
1 'polypeptide(L)'
;MADPPASAPRFLAPAQVAELLSIGVDEVITLVHEGRLRGSQLGTPPRWRVEESSLQDYLAEQSEISRRMALWRQSQTASFPEVWGTSSAHGI
;
A
#
# COMPACT_ATOMS: atom_id res chain seq x y z
N MET A 1 10.27 -33.07 -3.55
CA MET A 1 9.68 -31.88 -4.17
C MET A 1 10.83 -30.93 -4.45
N ALA A 2 11.17 -30.66 -5.71
CA ALA A 2 12.24 -29.72 -6.04
C ALA A 2 11.73 -28.30 -5.76
N ASP A 3 12.49 -27.54 -4.97
CA ASP A 3 12.29 -26.10 -4.82
C ASP A 3 12.45 -25.47 -6.21
N PRO A 4 11.48 -24.68 -6.72
CA PRO A 4 11.69 -23.98 -7.98
C PRO A 4 12.92 -23.08 -7.83
N PRO A 5 13.78 -22.95 -8.85
CA PRO A 5 14.98 -22.13 -8.73
C PRO A 5 14.56 -20.74 -8.26
N ALA A 6 15.11 -20.31 -7.12
CA ALA A 6 14.91 -18.96 -6.58
C ALA A 6 15.14 -17.98 -7.74
N SER A 7 14.04 -17.39 -8.22
CA SER A 7 14.10 -16.54 -9.41
C SER A 7 15.05 -15.39 -9.08
N ALA A 8 16.03 -15.18 -9.95
CA ALA A 8 17.01 -14.11 -9.77
C ALA A 8 16.26 -12.79 -9.52
N PRO A 9 16.77 -11.93 -8.61
CA PRO A 9 16.10 -10.68 -8.28
C PRO A 9 15.88 -9.85 -9.55
N ARG A 10 14.62 -9.52 -9.79
CA ARG A 10 14.18 -8.74 -10.94
C ARG A 10 14.22 -7.26 -10.60
N PHE A 11 14.74 -6.48 -11.54
CA PHE A 11 14.87 -5.03 -11.40
C PHE A 11 14.03 -4.34 -12.47
N LEU A 12 13.21 -3.39 -12.05
CA LEU A 12 12.32 -2.61 -12.89
C LEU A 12 12.89 -1.20 -13.07
N ALA A 13 12.74 -0.63 -14.27
CA ALA A 13 12.94 0.81 -14.43
C ALA A 13 11.82 1.57 -13.69
N PRO A 14 12.09 2.77 -13.15
CA PRO A 14 11.06 3.62 -12.54
C PRO A 14 9.85 3.84 -13.45
N ALA A 15 10.08 4.00 -14.76
CA ALA A 15 9.01 4.11 -15.74
C ALA A 15 8.10 2.86 -15.77
N GLN A 16 8.66 1.65 -15.66
CA GLN A 16 7.84 0.43 -15.63
C GLN A 16 7.01 0.35 -14.35
N VAL A 17 7.57 0.76 -13.21
CA VAL A 17 6.84 0.80 -11.94
C VAL A 17 5.71 1.83 -12.00
N ALA A 18 5.98 3.00 -12.59
CA ALA A 18 5.00 4.05 -12.78
C ALA A 18 3.80 3.57 -13.60
N GLU A 19 4.04 2.87 -14.72
CA GLU A 19 2.99 2.25 -15.53
C GLU A 19 2.20 1.20 -14.74
N LEU A 20 2.88 0.31 -14.01
CA LEU A 20 2.23 -0.74 -13.21
C LEU A 20 1.31 -0.18 -12.12
N LEU A 21 1.73 0.91 -11.49
CA LEU A 21 0.99 1.55 -10.40
C LEU A 21 0.04 2.65 -10.89
N SER A 22 0.08 3.01 -12.18
CA SER A 22 -0.64 4.16 -12.74
C SER A 22 -0.36 5.48 -12.00
N ILE A 23 0.91 5.73 -11.66
CA ILE A 23 1.39 6.95 -10.99
C ILE A 23 2.50 7.63 -11.79
N GLY A 24 2.95 8.82 -11.35
CA GLY A 24 4.07 9.54 -11.98
C GLY A 24 5.43 8.87 -11.77
N VAL A 25 6.36 9.03 -12.71
CA VAL A 25 7.75 8.55 -12.55
C VAL A 25 8.46 9.30 -11.42
N ASP A 26 8.21 10.60 -11.29
CA ASP A 26 8.69 11.44 -10.19
C ASP A 26 8.17 10.96 -8.83
N GLU A 27 6.94 10.46 -8.78
CA GLU A 27 6.34 9.88 -7.59
C GLU A 27 7.03 8.56 -7.22
N VAL A 28 7.32 7.69 -8.20
CA VAL A 28 8.13 6.48 -7.97
C VAL A 28 9.52 6.84 -7.42
N ILE A 29 10.18 7.86 -7.98
CA ILE A 29 11.49 8.32 -7.49
C ILE A 29 11.38 8.85 -6.06
N THR A 30 10.30 9.56 -5.74
CA THR A 30 10.02 10.03 -4.38
C THR A 30 9.86 8.85 -3.41
N LEU A 31 9.10 7.82 -3.77
CA LEU A 31 8.96 6.61 -2.96
C LEU A 31 10.31 5.91 -2.71
N VAL A 32 11.22 5.94 -3.67
CA VAL A 32 12.59 5.42 -3.50
C VAL A 32 13.39 6.29 -2.53
N HIS A 33 13.31 7.62 -2.66
CA HIS A 33 13.98 8.54 -1.74
C HIS A 33 13.45 8.46 -0.31
N GLU A 34 12.15 8.22 -0.14
CA GLU A 34 11.50 7.99 1.16
C GLU A 34 11.82 6.61 1.76
N GLY A 35 12.52 5.74 1.02
CA GLY A 35 12.82 4.38 1.45
C GLY A 35 11.62 3.43 1.44
N ARG A 36 10.49 3.84 0.84
CA ARG A 36 9.29 3.01 0.69
C ARG A 36 9.45 1.98 -0.42
N LEU A 37 10.27 2.28 -1.43
CA LEU A 37 10.71 1.35 -2.46
C LEU A 37 12.24 1.21 -2.42
N ARG A 38 12.74 -0.03 -2.47
CA ARG A 38 14.18 -0.28 -2.59
C ARG A 38 14.62 0.00 -4.03
N GLY A 39 15.47 1.00 -4.19
CA GLY A 39 16.05 1.38 -5.47
C GLY A 39 17.56 1.54 -5.39
N SER A 40 18.23 1.28 -6.52
CA SER A 40 19.68 1.47 -6.69
C SER A 40 19.96 2.16 -8.02
N GLN A 41 20.99 3.01 -8.06
CA GLN A 41 21.50 3.57 -9.30
C GLN A 41 22.56 2.63 -9.89
N LEU A 42 22.33 2.17 -11.12
CA LEU A 42 23.25 1.26 -11.82
C LEU A 42 23.71 1.85 -13.15
N GLY A 43 24.96 1.54 -13.52
CA GLY A 43 25.54 1.87 -14.81
C GLY A 43 26.11 3.29 -14.93
N THR A 44 26.49 3.65 -16.16
CA THR A 44 27.03 4.97 -16.50
C THR A 44 26.40 5.42 -17.83
N PRO A 45 25.61 6.51 -17.86
CA PRO A 45 25.18 7.33 -16.72
C PRO A 45 24.32 6.53 -15.71
N PRO A 46 24.29 6.95 -14.43
CA PRO A 46 23.53 6.24 -13.40
C PRO A 46 22.04 6.23 -13.75
N ARG A 47 21.44 5.04 -13.73
CA ARG A 47 20.00 4.85 -13.95
C ARG A 47 19.40 4.14 -12.75
N TRP A 48 18.32 4.70 -12.21
CA TRP A 48 17.56 4.07 -11.15
C TRP A 48 16.97 2.73 -11.60
N ARG A 49 17.01 1.77 -10.67
CA ARG A 49 16.35 0.46 -10.77
C ARG A 49 15.71 0.14 -9.45
N VAL A 50 14.47 -0.32 -9.50
CA VAL A 50 13.66 -0.70 -8.34
C VAL A 50 13.61 -2.22 -8.27
N GLU A 51 13.78 -2.78 -7.08
CA GLU A 51 13.61 -4.22 -6.86
C GLU A 51 12.13 -4.61 -7.00
N GLU A 52 11.82 -5.61 -7.85
CA GLU A 52 10.46 -6.10 -8.05
C GLU A 52 9.86 -6.65 -6.74
N SER A 53 10.67 -7.36 -5.93
CA SER A 53 10.27 -7.84 -4.60
C SER A 53 9.84 -6.68 -3.70
N SER A 54 10.57 -5.58 -3.68
CA SER A 54 10.21 -4.40 -2.89
C SER A 54 8.90 -3.77 -3.34
N LEU A 55 8.59 -3.79 -4.64
CA LEU A 55 7.30 -3.33 -5.15
C LEU A 55 6.16 -4.22 -4.66
N GLN A 56 6.35 -5.55 -4.66
CA GLN A 56 5.35 -6.49 -4.15
C GLN A 56 5.12 -6.29 -2.65
N ASP A 57 6.20 -6.13 -1.87
CA ASP A 57 6.13 -5.87 -0.43
C ASP A 57 5.37 -4.57 -0.14
N TYR A 58 5.66 -3.51 -0.88
CA TYR A 58 4.98 -2.22 -0.77
C TYR A 58 3.47 -2.35 -1.03
N LEU A 59 3.08 -3.06 -2.10
CA LEU A 59 1.66 -3.28 -2.43
C LEU A 59 0.94 -4.09 -1.37
N ALA A 60 1.59 -5.11 -0.81
CA ALA A 60 1.04 -5.89 0.30
C ALA A 60 0.75 -4.99 1.51
N GLU A 61 1.69 -4.11 1.88
CA GLU A 61 1.48 -3.13 2.95
C GLU A 61 0.31 -2.19 2.67
N GLN A 62 0.23 -1.61 1.46
CA GLN A 62 -0.88 -0.71 1.10
C GLN A 62 -2.24 -1.42 1.13
N SER A 63 -2.28 -2.69 0.72
CA SER A 63 -3.49 -3.51 0.78
C SER A 63 -3.95 -3.74 2.22
N GLU A 64 -3.01 -3.98 3.14
CA GLU A 64 -3.31 -4.22 4.55
C GLU A 64 -3.79 -2.94 5.25
N ILE A 65 -3.17 -1.80 4.94
CA ILE A 65 -3.64 -0.49 5.42
C ILE A 65 -5.08 -0.25 4.96
N SER A 66 -5.38 -0.50 3.69
CA SER A 66 -6.72 -0.35 3.11
C SER A 66 -7.73 -1.29 3.76
N ARG A 67 -7.33 -2.54 4.02
CA ARG A 67 -8.14 -3.55 4.71
C ARG A 67 -8.50 -3.11 6.13
N ARG A 68 -7.51 -2.64 6.90
CA ARG A 68 -7.73 -2.15 8.27
C ARG A 68 -8.67 -0.95 8.32
N MET A 69 -8.54 -0.01 7.38
CA MET A 69 -9.44 1.14 7.26
C MET A 69 -10.87 0.73 6.91
N ALA A 70 -11.06 -0.27 6.04
CA ALA A 70 -12.38 -0.78 5.69
C ALA A 70 -13.09 -1.42 6.91
N LEU A 71 -12.38 -2.21 7.70
CA LEU A 71 -12.93 -2.82 8.93
C LEU A 71 -13.32 -1.77 9.97
N TRP A 72 -12.48 -0.74 10.15
CA TRP A 72 -12.78 0.35 11.08
C TRP A 72 -14.04 1.15 10.68
N ARG A 73 -14.28 1.36 9.38
CA ARG A 73 -15.50 2.01 8.88
C ARG A 73 -16.77 1.19 9.17
N GLN A 74 -16.70 -0.13 9.05
CA GLN A 74 -17.85 -1.01 9.34
C GLN A 74 -18.22 -1.00 10.83
N SER A 75 -17.23 -0.99 11.73
CA SER A 75 -17.50 -0.92 13.17
C SER A 75 -18.18 0.38 13.61
N GLN A 76 -17.87 1.51 12.95
CA GLN A 76 -18.52 2.80 13.21
C GLN A 76 -19.96 2.85 12.69
N THR A 77 -20.28 2.15 11.60
CA THR A 77 -21.66 2.07 11.09
C THR A 77 -22.55 1.18 11.97
N ALA A 78 -21.97 0.18 12.64
CA ALA A 78 -22.71 -0.72 13.53
C ALA A 78 -22.91 -0.15 14.95
N SER A 79 -22.16 0.89 15.32
CA SER A 79 -22.24 1.52 16.64
C SER A 79 -23.15 2.75 16.62
N PHE A 80 -24.45 2.54 16.46
CA PHE A 80 -25.48 3.56 16.73
C PHE A 80 -26.45 3.06 17.82
N PRO A 81 -26.22 3.38 19.11
CA PRO A 81 -27.12 3.08 20.21
C PRO A 81 -28.06 4.25 20.57
N GLU A 82 -28.40 5.14 19.63
CA GLU A 82 -29.25 6.32 19.90
C GLU A 82 -30.77 6.02 19.96
N VAL A 83 -31.19 4.75 20.02
CA VAL A 83 -32.62 4.36 20.03
C VAL A 83 -33.22 4.08 21.42
N TRP A 84 -32.45 4.07 22.52
CA TRP A 84 -32.99 3.67 23.84
C TRP A 84 -32.73 4.63 25.01
N GLY A 85 -32.95 5.94 24.84
CA GLY A 85 -32.65 6.82 25.98
C GLY A 85 -33.23 8.22 26.05
N THR A 86 -34.29 8.60 25.33
CA THR A 86 -35.04 9.81 25.71
C THR A 86 -36.54 9.64 25.48
N SER A 87 -37.29 9.39 26.55
CA SER A 87 -38.55 10.11 26.78
C SER A 87 -38.88 10.06 28.27
N SER A 88 -38.45 11.09 28.98
CA SER A 88 -39.19 11.58 30.13
C SER A 88 -40.59 11.98 29.67
N ALA A 89 -41.62 11.30 30.18
CA ALA A 89 -43.01 11.77 30.24
C ALA A 89 -43.52 11.24 31.60
N HIS A 90 -43.66 12.02 32.67
CA HIS A 90 -44.57 13.15 32.93
C HIS A 90 -46.07 12.79 32.85
N GLY A 91 -46.73 12.75 34.03
CA GLY A 91 -48.18 12.70 34.26
C GLY A 91 -48.72 11.28 34.46
N ILE A 92 -49.54 10.93 35.45
CA ILE A 92 -50.30 11.63 36.51
C ILE A 92 -50.37 10.68 37.71
#